data_AF-A0A426ZUB5-F1
#
_entry.id   AF-A0A426ZUB5-F1
#
_cell.length_a   1.000
_cell.length_b   1.000
_cell.length_c   1.000
_cell.angle_alpha   90.00
_cell.angle_beta   90.00
_cell.angle_gamma   90.00
#
_symmetry.space_group_name_H-M   'P 1'
#
loop_
_entity.id
_entity.type
_entity.pdbx_description
1 polymer ?
#
loop_
_entity_poly.entity_id
_entity_poly.type
_entity_poly.pdbx_seq_one_letter_code
_entity_poly.pdbx_strand_id
1 'polypeptide(L)'
;MVDLPKQAIEDYKKSLGFEMGLVWMGQVSFEYGYRVALARFQARYPDLEIEEDAFKILPEDSNVSMAAKQPFDDSPPSPEE
;
A
#
# COMPACT_ATOMS: atom_id res chain seq x y z
N MET A 1 -29.91 -5.93 -23.38
CA MET A 1 -28.55 -6.47 -23.19
C MET A 1 -27.86 -5.56 -22.21
N VAL A 2 -27.64 -6.03 -20.98
CA VAL A 2 -26.84 -5.30 -20.01
C VAL A 2 -25.39 -5.40 -20.47
N ASP A 3 -24.68 -4.28 -20.53
CA ASP A 3 -23.26 -4.26 -20.86
C ASP A 3 -22.47 -4.94 -19.72
N LEU A 4 -22.29 -6.26 -19.80
CA LEU A 4 -21.52 -7.08 -18.84
C LEU A 4 -20.21 -6.41 -18.36
N PRO A 5 -19.38 -5.78 -19.23
CA PRO A 5 -18.15 -5.13 -18.76
C PRO A 5 -18.40 -3.91 -17.87
N LYS A 6 -19.47 -3.15 -18.08
CA LYS A 6 -19.79 -1.99 -17.23
C LYS A 6 -20.23 -2.43 -15.84
N GLN A 7 -21.05 -3.48 -15.77
CA GLN A 7 -21.50 -4.03 -14.51
C GLN A 7 -20.34 -4.61 -13.69
N ALA A 8 -19.44 -5.36 -14.33
CA ALA A 8 -18.24 -5.89 -13.65
C ALA A 8 -17.34 -4.79 -13.06
N ILE A 9 -17.19 -3.65 -13.75
CA ILE A 9 -16.43 -2.50 -13.24
C ILE A 9 -17.13 -1.84 -12.05
N GLU A 10 -18.44 -1.67 -12.11
CA GLU A 10 -19.21 -1.13 -10.98
C GLU A 10 -19.14 -2.04 -9.76
N ASP A 11 -19.26 -3.35 -9.95
CA ASP A 11 -19.16 -4.34 -8.88
C ASP A 11 -17.75 -4.35 -8.26
N TYR A 12 -16.70 -4.25 -9.09
CA TYR A 12 -15.33 -4.11 -8.61
C TYR A 12 -15.12 -2.85 -7.77
N LYS A 13 -15.61 -1.69 -8.22
CA LYS A 13 -15.49 -0.42 -7.48
C LYS A 13 -16.26 -0.42 -6.16
N LYS A 14 -17.32 -1.22 -6.04
CA LYS A 14 -18.09 -1.40 -4.80
C LYS A 14 -17.50 -2.49 -3.90
N SER A 15 -16.54 -3.27 -4.38
CA SER A 15 -15.94 -4.34 -3.60
C SER A 15 -15.14 -3.79 -2.42
N LEU A 16 -15.17 -4.49 -1.30
CA LEU A 16 -14.42 -4.13 -0.09
C LEU A 16 -12.90 -4.05 -0.37
N GLY A 17 -12.39 -4.90 -1.25
CA GLY A 17 -10.96 -4.89 -1.64
C GLY A 17 -10.56 -3.59 -2.34
N PHE A 18 -11.44 -3.01 -3.15
CA PHE A 18 -11.19 -1.72 -3.79
C PHE A 18 -11.20 -0.57 -2.78
N GLU A 19 -12.20 -0.54 -1.89
CA GLU A 19 -12.28 0.47 -0.82
C GLU A 19 -11.07 0.41 0.11
N MET A 20 -10.70 -0.80 0.56
CA MET A 20 -9.52 -1.02 1.38
C MET A 20 -8.24 -0.60 0.66
N GLY A 21 -8.12 -0.92 -0.64
CA GLY A 21 -7.01 -0.48 -1.47
C GLY A 21 -6.88 1.05 -1.52
N LEU A 22 -8.00 1.79 -1.59
CA LEU A 22 -7.98 3.25 -1.54
C LEU A 22 -7.50 3.79 -0.19
N VAL A 23 -7.94 3.18 0.92
CA VAL A 23 -7.49 3.56 2.28
C VAL A 23 -5.99 3.36 2.42
N TRP A 24 -5.48 2.21 2.00
CA TRP A 24 -4.04 1.91 2.03
C TRP A 24 -3.22 2.87 1.17
N MET A 25 -3.68 3.15 -0.06
CA MET A 25 -3.02 4.11 -0.94
C MET A 25 -3.01 5.53 -0.36
N GLY A 26 -4.12 5.93 0.29
CA GLY A 26 -4.21 7.20 1.02
C GLY A 26 -3.24 7.28 2.18
N GLN A 27 -3.14 6.22 2.98
CA GLN A 27 -2.22 6.14 4.12
C GLN A 27 -0.76 6.23 3.68
N VAL A 28 -0.34 5.45 2.68
CA VAL A 28 1.05 5.43 2.20
C VAL A 28 1.45 6.80 1.63
N SER A 29 0.58 7.41 0.83
CA SER A 29 0.84 8.73 0.25
C SER A 29 0.90 9.83 1.30
N PHE A 30 0.04 9.77 2.32
CA PHE A 30 0.05 10.67 3.46
C PHE A 30 1.35 10.53 4.28
N GLU A 31 1.73 9.30 4.64
CA GLU A 31 2.94 9.01 5.40
C GLU A 31 4.20 9.51 4.68
N TYR A 32 4.30 9.23 3.37
CA TYR A 32 5.40 9.72 2.56
C TYR A 32 5.48 11.25 2.54
N GLY A 33 4.35 11.92 2.31
CA GLY A 33 4.27 13.38 2.33
C GLY A 33 4.68 13.97 3.68
N TYR A 34 4.22 13.35 4.76
CA TYR A 34 4.56 13.73 6.13
C TYR A 34 6.07 13.60 6.38
N ARG A 35 6.69 12.46 6.05
CA ARG A 35 8.14 12.24 6.21
C ARG A 35 8.98 13.27 5.45
N VAL A 36 8.58 13.60 4.21
CA VAL A 36 9.26 14.62 3.42
C VAL A 36 9.10 16.01 4.04
N ALA A 37 7.89 16.37 4.50
CA ALA A 37 7.65 17.64 5.17
C ALA A 37 8.45 17.76 6.48
N LEU A 38 8.51 16.67 7.26
CA LEU A 38 9.27 16.56 8.49
C LEU A 38 10.77 16.77 8.26
N ALA A 39 11.36 16.06 7.29
CA ALA A 39 12.77 16.21 6.94
C ALA A 39 13.11 17.65 6.50
N ARG A 40 12.21 18.28 5.71
CA ARG A 40 12.37 19.68 5.30
C ARG A 40 12.27 20.65 6.47
N PHE A 41 11.37 20.40 7.42
CA PHE A 41 11.23 21.20 8.62
C PHE A 41 12.48 21.10 9.50
N GLN A 42 12.97 19.87 9.76
CA GLN A 42 14.20 19.63 10.52
C GLN A 42 15.43 20.30 9.88
N ALA A 43 15.54 20.25 8.54
CA ALA A 43 16.63 20.92 7.84
C ALA A 43 16.60 22.45 7.97
N ARG A 44 15.41 23.05 8.15
CA ARG A 44 15.25 24.50 8.34
C ARG A 44 15.39 24.93 9.80
N TYR A 45 15.01 24.05 10.72
CA TYR A 45 14.91 24.35 12.14
C TYR A 45 15.54 23.21 12.96
N PRO A 46 16.88 23.08 12.94
CA PRO A 46 17.58 21.97 13.59
C PRO A 46 17.47 21.97 15.12
N ASP A 47 17.19 23.14 15.73
CA ASP A 47 17.15 23.31 17.19
C ASP A 47 15.75 23.06 17.79
N LEU A 48 14.75 22.78 16.96
CA LEU A 48 13.38 22.51 17.40
C LEU A 48 13.19 21.01 17.62
N GLU A 49 12.97 20.62 18.87
CA GLU A 49 12.50 19.26 19.19
C GLU A 49 11.10 19.05 18.63
N ILE A 50 10.94 17.97 17.88
CA ILE A 50 9.65 17.54 17.33
C ILE A 50 9.21 16.35 18.18
N GLU A 51 7.98 16.42 18.70
CA GLU A 51 7.34 15.32 19.41
C GLU A 51 7.35 14.04 18.55
N GLU A 52 7.40 12.88 19.20
CA GLU A 52 7.59 11.60 18.51
C GLU A 52 6.64 11.44 17.30
N ASP A 53 7.24 11.12 16.16
CA ASP A 53 6.52 10.84 14.92
C ASP A 53 5.58 9.65 15.13
N ALA A 54 4.27 9.88 15.02
CA ALA A 54 3.25 8.83 15.14
C ALA A 54 3.45 7.68 14.13
N PHE A 55 4.19 7.90 13.04
CA PHE A 55 4.54 6.92 12.03
C PHE A 55 5.90 6.24 12.26
N LYS A 56 6.63 6.58 13.33
CA LYS A 56 7.80 5.81 13.78
C LYS A 56 7.42 4.52 14.51
N ILE A 57 6.20 4.46 15.04
CA ILE A 57 5.63 3.22 15.57
C ILE A 57 5.40 2.33 14.35
N LEU A 58 6.25 1.31 14.21
CA LEU A 58 6.31 0.31 13.15
C LEU A 58 5.06 0.24 12.25
N PRO A 59 5.17 0.35 10.91
CA PRO A 59 4.02 0.05 10.06
C PRO A 59 3.51 -1.36 10.40
N GLU A 60 2.20 -1.59 10.41
CA GLU A 60 1.59 -2.92 10.65
C GLU A 60 2.30 -4.02 9.82
N ASP A 61 2.81 -3.64 8.65
CA ASP A 61 3.54 -4.42 7.65
C ASP A 61 4.96 -4.84 8.07
N SER A 62 5.54 -4.24 9.10
CA SER A 62 6.81 -4.69 9.68
C SER A 62 6.73 -6.08 10.32
N ASN A 63 5.51 -6.50 10.71
CA ASN A 63 5.23 -7.84 11.20
C ASN A 63 4.96 -8.83 10.04
N VAL A 64 4.78 -8.33 8.82
CA VAL A 64 4.59 -9.15 7.62
C VAL A 64 5.97 -9.55 7.11
N SER A 65 6.41 -10.75 7.48
CA SER A 65 7.63 -11.33 6.96
C SER A 65 7.48 -11.60 5.46
N MET A 66 7.96 -10.69 4.60
CA MET A 66 8.12 -11.00 3.18
C MET A 66 9.25 -12.02 3.02
N ALA A 67 8.93 -13.19 2.46
CA ALA A 67 9.95 -14.15 2.08
C ALA A 67 10.87 -13.52 1.03
N ALA A 68 12.18 -13.47 1.30
CA ALA A 68 13.17 -12.88 0.39
C ALA A 68 13.20 -13.55 -1.00
N LYS A 69 12.61 -14.74 -1.13
CA LYS A 69 12.43 -15.47 -2.37
C LYS A 69 11.08 -16.18 -2.32
N GLN A 70 10.18 -15.82 -3.23
CA GLN A 70 9.05 -16.68 -3.57
C GLN A 70 9.45 -17.43 -4.86
N PRO A 71 9.59 -18.76 -4.83
CA PRO A 71 9.84 -19.51 -6.04
C PRO A 71 8.64 -19.35 -6.98
N PHE A 72 8.90 -18.98 -8.22
CA PHE A 72 7.91 -19.11 -9.29
C PHE A 72 7.87 -20.57 -9.71
N ASP A 73 6.67 -21.07 -9.97
CA ASP A 73 6.51 -22.38 -10.57
C ASP A 73 6.78 -22.26 -12.08
N ASP A 74 8.03 -22.50 -12.47
CA ASP A 74 8.46 -22.54 -13.88
C ASP A 74 8.10 -23.88 -14.55
N SER A 75 7.27 -24.72 -13.92
CA SER A 75 6.82 -25.97 -14.52
C SER A 75 6.01 -25.69 -15.79
N PRO A 76 6.23 -26.45 -16.87
CA PRO A 76 5.36 -26.37 -18.04
C PRO A 76 3.93 -26.75 -17.65
N PRO A 77 2.89 -26.13 -18.25
CA PRO A 77 1.52 -26.53 -18.02
C PRO A 77 1.36 -28.02 -18.33
N SER A 78 0.69 -28.77 -17.44
CA SER A 78 0.40 -30.19 -17.66
C SER A 78 -0.34 -30.36 -18.99
N PRO A 79 0.01 -31.36 -19.82
CA PRO A 79 -0.78 -31.65 -21.00
C PRO A 79 -2.22 -31.97 -20.57
N GLU A 80 -3.17 -31.31 -21.21
CA GLU A 80 -4.59 -31.65 -21.14
C GLU A 80 -4.77 -32.99 -21.85
N GLU A 81 -5.27 -34.01 -21.13
CA GLU A 81 -5.77 -35.27 -21.72
C GLU A 81 -7.20 -35.10 -22.26
#